data_AF-A0A328RUH2-F1
#
_entry.id   AF-A0A328RUH2-F1
#
_cell.length_a   1.000
_cell.length_b   1.000
_cell.length_c   1.000
_cell.angle_alpha   90.00
_cell.angle_beta   90.00
_cell.angle_gamma   90.00
#
_symmetry.space_group_name_H-M   'P 1'
#
loop_
_entity.id
_entity.type
_entity.pdbx_description
1 polymer ?
#
loop_
_entity_poly.entity_id
_entity_poly.type
_entity_poly.pdbx_seq_one_letter_code
_entity_poly.pdbx_strand_id
1 'polypeptide(L)'
;MSSYKLKVENNEIINEEGSFFRAAPFTITSEGAEVVCCFKRNEEKHVTYQLIENGTLLAQYVHQDYSPECPPEDLKENLKVSNNKPYPFIAAMVHLGLSHDPIYKALYQGEGAAKYSFEVSQEPLIN
;
A
#
# COMPACT_ATOMS: atom_id res chain seq x y z
N MET A 1 16.48 -13.90 10.84
CA MET A 1 15.17 -13.66 10.20
C MET A 1 15.15 -12.20 9.81
N SER A 2 14.96 -11.86 8.54
CA SER A 2 15.07 -10.48 8.05
C SER A 2 13.72 -9.78 8.14
N SER A 3 13.67 -8.65 8.84
CA SER A 3 12.64 -7.64 8.62
C SER A 3 12.79 -7.01 7.24
N TYR A 4 11.71 -6.43 6.70
CA TYR A 4 11.78 -5.62 5.48
C TYR A 4 11.63 -4.15 5.84
N LYS A 5 12.46 -3.31 5.21
CA LYS A 5 12.37 -1.86 5.29
C LYS A 5 12.58 -1.27 3.91
N LEU A 6 11.67 -0.42 3.49
CA LEU A 6 11.77 0.35 2.26
C LEU A 6 11.52 1.81 2.58
N LYS A 7 12.35 2.69 2.02
CA LYS A 7 12.13 4.12 2.00
C LYS A 7 12.18 4.63 0.58
N VAL A 8 11.07 5.22 0.14
CA VAL A 8 10.95 5.89 -1.16
C VAL A 8 10.80 7.38 -0.91
N GLU A 9 11.63 8.18 -1.57
CA GLU A 9 11.47 9.63 -1.63
C GLU A 9 11.30 10.04 -3.09
N ASN A 10 10.24 10.79 -3.39
CA ASN A 10 10.02 11.33 -4.74
C ASN A 10 9.98 10.25 -5.84
N ASN A 11 9.39 9.09 -5.53
CA ASN A 11 9.37 7.85 -6.34
C ASN A 11 10.74 7.16 -6.53
N GLU A 12 11.81 7.64 -5.88
CA GLU A 12 13.14 7.01 -5.91
C GLU A 12 13.38 6.20 -4.63
N ILE A 13 13.94 5.00 -4.77
CA ILE A 13 14.32 4.17 -3.63
C ILE A 13 15.57 4.77 -3.00
N ILE A 14 15.45 5.24 -1.76
CA ILE A 14 16.57 5.78 -0.98
C ILE A 14 17.18 4.72 -0.08
N ASN A 15 16.37 3.78 0.40
CA ASN A 15 16.84 2.63 1.16
C ASN A 15 15.93 1.42 0.92
N GLU A 16 16.52 0.24 0.78
CA GLU A 16 15.78 -1.02 0.77
C GLU A 16 16.62 -2.11 1.45
N GLU A 17 16.06 -2.72 2.49
CA GLU A 17 16.71 -3.74 3.31
C GLU A 17 15.79 -4.95 3.49
N GLY A 18 16.36 -6.15 3.42
CA GLY A 18 15.66 -7.40 3.68
C GLY A 18 14.89 -7.94 2.48
N SER A 19 13.76 -8.60 2.72
CA SER A 19 12.93 -9.18 1.67
C SER A 19 11.47 -9.08 2.05
N PHE A 20 10.68 -8.44 1.19
CA PHE A 20 9.25 -8.26 1.40
C PHE A 20 8.48 -9.57 1.21
N PHE A 21 7.68 -9.95 2.20
CA PHE A 21 6.81 -11.12 2.12
C PHE A 21 5.35 -10.70 1.97
N ARG A 22 4.78 -10.93 0.79
CA ARG A 22 3.41 -10.49 0.43
C ARG A 22 2.32 -11.03 1.35
N ALA A 23 2.51 -12.24 1.89
CA ALA A 23 1.53 -12.91 2.74
C ALA A 23 1.75 -12.66 4.25
N ALA A 24 2.23 -11.47 4.60
CA ALA A 24 2.39 -11.03 5.98
C ALA A 24 1.93 -9.57 6.12
N PRO A 25 1.44 -9.15 7.31
CA PRO A 25 1.13 -7.76 7.57
C PRO A 25 2.35 -6.86 7.39
N PHE A 26 2.13 -5.62 6.98
CA PHE A 26 3.16 -4.60 6.87
C PHE A 26 2.54 -3.23 7.11
N THR A 27 3.37 -2.25 7.43
CA THR A 27 2.95 -0.88 7.69
C THR A 27 3.46 0.02 6.60
N ILE A 28 2.61 0.92 6.11
CA ILE A 28 3.00 2.02 5.23
C ILE A 28 2.88 3.31 6.03
N THR A 29 3.92 4.13 6.00
CA THR A 29 3.94 5.44 6.67
C THR A 29 4.22 6.54 5.65
N SER A 30 3.44 7.61 5.68
CA SER A 30 3.62 8.78 4.81
C SER A 30 3.10 10.04 5.49
N GLU A 31 3.92 11.10 5.52
CA GLU A 31 3.56 12.42 6.06
C GLU A 31 2.89 12.37 7.46
N GLY A 32 3.33 11.46 8.32
CA GLY A 32 2.79 11.31 9.68
C GLY A 32 1.49 10.50 9.78
N ALA A 33 0.94 10.01 8.67
CA ALA A 33 -0.13 9.01 8.67
C ALA A 33 0.47 7.59 8.57
N GLU A 34 -0.16 6.64 9.25
CA GLU A 34 0.26 5.25 9.31
C GLU A 34 -0.92 4.34 8.94
N VAL A 35 -0.69 3.47 7.96
CA VAL A 35 -1.69 2.47 7.52
C VAL A 35 -1.09 1.09 7.67
N VAL A 36 -1.76 0.26 8.47
CA VAL A 36 -1.46 -1.16 8.60
C VAL A 36 -2.17 -1.92 7.50
N CYS A 37 -1.38 -2.59 6.65
CA CYS A 37 -1.87 -3.47 5.61
C CYS A 37 -1.93 -4.90 6.14
N CYS A 38 -3.14 -5.42 6.30
CA CYS A 38 -3.38 -6.79 6.75
C CYS A 38 -3.73 -7.69 5.58
N PHE A 39 -3.23 -8.93 5.63
CA PHE A 39 -3.57 -10.00 4.69
C PHE A 39 -4.65 -10.89 5.30
N LYS A 40 -5.79 -11.07 4.61
CA LYS A 40 -6.87 -11.97 5.04
C LYS A 40 -7.37 -12.82 3.88
N ARG A 41 -7.72 -14.08 4.16
CA ARG A 41 -8.52 -14.90 3.24
C ARG A 41 -10.00 -14.58 3.43
N ASN A 42 -10.69 -14.24 2.35
CA ASN A 42 -12.14 -14.08 2.37
C ASN A 42 -12.84 -15.46 2.38
N GLU A 43 -14.17 -15.45 2.44
CA GLU A 43 -15.00 -16.67 2.50
C GLU A 43 -14.85 -17.56 1.25
N GLU A 44 -14.51 -16.96 0.12
CA GLU A 44 -14.25 -17.64 -1.16
C GLU A 44 -12.80 -18.17 -1.28
N LYS A 45 -12.00 -18.04 -0.21
CA LYS A 45 -10.57 -18.38 -0.17
C LYS A 45 -9.69 -17.50 -1.06
N HIS A 46 -10.22 -16.39 -1.57
CA HIS A 46 -9.44 -15.35 -2.21
C HIS A 46 -8.67 -14.53 -1.17
N VAL A 47 -7.52 -14.04 -1.57
CA VAL A 47 -6.72 -13.11 -0.77
C VAL A 47 -7.30 -11.71 -0.88
N THR A 48 -7.37 -11.01 0.24
CA THR A 48 -7.68 -9.58 0.28
C THR A 48 -6.66 -8.84 1.13
N TYR A 49 -6.22 -7.66 0.67
CA TYR A 49 -5.47 -6.73 1.51
C TYR A 49 -6.42 -5.73 2.14
N GLN A 50 -6.25 -5.45 3.41
CA GLN A 50 -7.04 -4.50 4.18
C GLN A 50 -6.14 -3.37 4.64
N LEU A 51 -6.46 -2.14 4.25
CA LEU A 51 -5.79 -0.93 4.73
C LEU A 51 -6.52 -0.46 5.98
N ILE A 52 -5.83 -0.46 7.11
CA ILE A 52 -6.38 -0.13 8.43
C ILE A 52 -5.60 1.05 9.00
N GLU A 53 -6.30 2.11 9.40
CA GLU A 53 -5.72 3.26 10.11
C GLU A 53 -6.46 3.44 11.43
N ASN A 54 -5.73 3.54 12.56
CA ASN A 54 -6.32 3.71 13.89
C ASN A 54 -7.42 2.66 14.21
N GLY A 55 -7.26 1.41 13.74
CA GLY A 55 -8.23 0.33 13.91
C GLY A 55 -9.46 0.39 13.00
N THR A 56 -9.56 1.40 12.13
CA THR A 56 -10.65 1.56 11.17
C THR A 56 -10.23 1.02 9.80
N LEU A 57 -11.05 0.14 9.21
CA LEU A 57 -10.87 -0.32 7.84
C LEU A 57 -11.14 0.85 6.88
N LEU A 58 -10.11 1.28 6.14
CA LEU A 58 -10.20 2.34 5.16
C LEU A 58 -10.58 1.81 3.77
N ALA A 59 -9.98 0.68 3.38
CA ALA A 59 -10.24 0.06 2.08
C ALA A 59 -9.90 -1.43 2.11
N GLN A 60 -10.57 -2.19 1.24
CA GLN A 60 -10.27 -3.58 0.98
C GLN A 60 -9.96 -3.77 -0.49
N TYR A 61 -8.87 -4.48 -0.75
CA TYR A 61 -8.33 -4.71 -2.09
C TYR A 61 -8.67 -6.15 -2.44
N VAL A 62 -9.72 -6.31 -3.23
CA VAL A 62 -10.31 -7.60 -3.58
C VAL A 62 -9.70 -8.15 -4.87
N HIS A 63 -9.90 -9.44 -5.10
CA HIS A 63 -9.20 -10.22 -6.12
C HIS A 63 -9.69 -9.93 -7.55
N GLN A 64 -8.85 -9.21 -8.30
CA GLN A 64 -8.17 -9.69 -9.52
C GLN A 64 -6.93 -8.80 -9.78
N ASP A 65 -7.03 -7.52 -9.41
CA ASP A 65 -5.94 -6.54 -9.57
C ASP A 65 -5.45 -5.92 -8.26
N TYR A 66 -5.98 -6.36 -7.11
CA TYR A 66 -5.70 -5.83 -5.77
C TYR A 66 -5.57 -4.30 -5.81
N SER A 67 -6.66 -3.65 -6.16
CA SER A 67 -6.77 -2.20 -6.26
C SER A 67 -8.08 -1.76 -5.60
N PRO A 68 -8.20 -0.51 -5.13
CA PRO A 68 -9.46 0.00 -4.61
C PRO A 68 -10.59 -0.12 -5.64
N GLU A 69 -11.82 -0.38 -5.19
CA GLU A 69 -13.02 -0.45 -6.04
C GLU A 69 -13.53 0.95 -6.44
N CYS A 70 -12.63 1.88 -6.77
CA CYS A 70 -12.94 3.22 -7.24
C CYS A 70 -11.85 3.69 -8.22
N PRO A 71 -12.08 4.71 -9.05
CA PRO A 71 -11.02 5.30 -9.86
C PRO A 71 -10.14 6.26 -9.02
N PRO A 72 -8.95 6.66 -9.51
CA PRO A 72 -8.02 7.53 -8.79
C PRO A 72 -8.56 8.87 -8.29
N GLU A 73 -9.47 9.48 -9.06
CA GLU A 73 -10.12 10.75 -8.76
C GLU A 73 -10.98 10.67 -7.49
N ASP A 74 -11.56 9.51 -7.23
CA ASP A 74 -12.48 9.29 -6.11
C ASP A 74 -11.75 8.74 -4.87
N LEU A 75 -10.44 8.48 -4.96
CA LEU A 75 -9.65 7.94 -3.84
C LEU A 75 -9.75 8.80 -2.59
N LYS A 76 -9.75 10.13 -2.72
CA LYS A 76 -9.82 11.02 -1.55
C LYS A 76 -11.14 10.91 -0.81
N GLU A 77 -12.23 10.67 -1.55
CA GLU A 77 -13.58 10.57 -0.99
C GLU A 77 -13.81 9.18 -0.38
N ASN A 78 -13.25 8.15 -0.99
CA ASN A 78 -13.39 6.74 -0.59
C ASN A 78 -12.38 6.31 0.47
N LEU A 79 -11.10 6.66 0.32
CA LEU A 79 -10.06 6.44 1.33
C LEU A 79 -9.88 7.69 2.19
N LYS A 80 -10.66 7.74 3.28
CA LYS A 80 -10.60 8.77 4.32
C LYS A 80 -9.40 8.57 5.26
N VAL A 81 -8.20 8.62 4.71
CA VAL A 81 -6.96 8.63 5.49
C VAL A 81 -6.89 9.94 6.29
N SER A 82 -6.37 9.91 7.51
CA SER A 82 -6.35 11.02 8.47
C SER A 82 -5.77 12.34 7.92
N ASN A 83 -4.88 12.26 6.93
CA ASN A 83 -4.29 13.43 6.25
C ASN A 83 -4.88 13.74 4.86
N ASN A 84 -5.99 13.11 4.46
CA ASN A 84 -6.66 13.25 3.16
C ASN A 84 -5.73 13.05 1.94
N LYS A 85 -4.69 12.23 2.12
CA LYS A 85 -3.68 11.91 1.09
C LYS A 85 -3.57 10.41 0.91
N PRO A 86 -4.48 9.79 0.15
CA PRO A 86 -4.46 8.35 -0.08
C PRO A 86 -3.37 7.90 -1.07
N TYR A 87 -2.93 8.79 -1.96
CA TYR A 87 -2.04 8.43 -3.08
C TYR A 87 -0.69 7.81 -2.69
N PRO A 88 0.03 8.27 -1.64
CA PRO A 88 1.27 7.62 -1.21
C PRO A 88 1.07 6.15 -0.80
N PHE A 89 -0.08 5.83 -0.19
CA PHE A 89 -0.41 4.45 0.18
C PHE A 89 -0.69 3.59 -1.04
N ILE A 90 -1.41 4.13 -2.04
CA ILE A 90 -1.59 3.44 -3.33
C ILE A 90 -0.26 3.24 -4.03
N ALA A 91 0.59 4.26 -4.06
CA ALA A 91 1.92 4.20 -4.66
C ALA A 91 2.78 3.11 -4.01
N ALA A 92 2.73 2.98 -2.67
CA ALA A 92 3.39 1.89 -1.96
C ALA A 92 2.84 0.51 -2.37
N MET A 93 1.52 0.36 -2.47
CA MET A 93 0.90 -0.90 -2.93
C MET A 93 1.31 -1.27 -4.36
N VAL A 94 1.43 -0.29 -5.25
CA VAL A 94 1.93 -0.48 -6.62
C VAL A 94 3.42 -0.85 -6.62
N HIS A 95 4.24 -0.14 -5.84
CA HIS A 95 5.69 -0.37 -5.74
C HIS A 95 6.00 -1.79 -5.26
N LEU A 96 5.29 -2.27 -4.24
CA LEU A 96 5.43 -3.61 -3.70
C LEU A 96 4.90 -4.71 -4.64
N GLY A 97 4.35 -4.33 -5.80
CA GLY A 97 3.77 -5.23 -6.79
C GLY A 97 2.52 -5.93 -6.27
N LEU A 98 1.75 -5.27 -5.40
CA LEU A 98 0.47 -5.76 -4.89
C LEU A 98 -0.66 -5.33 -5.82
N SER A 99 -0.75 -4.03 -6.12
CA SER A 99 -1.71 -3.50 -7.10
C SER A 99 -1.20 -3.66 -8.53
N HIS A 100 -2.03 -4.27 -9.38
CA HIS A 100 -1.70 -4.54 -10.78
C HIS A 100 -2.44 -3.66 -11.78
N ASP A 101 -3.41 -2.88 -11.31
CA ASP A 101 -4.25 -2.02 -12.13
C ASP A 101 -3.41 -0.99 -12.91
N PRO A 102 -3.52 -0.97 -14.26
CA PRO A 102 -2.77 -0.05 -15.11
C PRO A 102 -2.98 1.43 -14.78
N ILE A 103 -4.18 1.82 -14.35
CA ILE A 103 -4.53 3.20 -14.01
C ILE A 103 -3.72 3.65 -12.80
N TYR A 104 -3.67 2.84 -11.75
CA TYR A 104 -2.89 3.15 -10.54
C TYR A 104 -1.39 3.06 -10.77
N LYS A 105 -0.94 2.16 -11.64
CA LYS A 105 0.47 2.13 -12.09
C LYS A 105 0.87 3.41 -12.80
N ALA A 106 0.02 3.94 -13.68
CA ALA A 106 0.31 5.16 -14.42
C ALA A 106 0.49 6.38 -13.51
N LEU A 107 -0.22 6.44 -12.38
CA LEU A 107 -0.07 7.53 -11.39
C LEU A 107 1.32 7.55 -10.74
N TYR A 108 1.98 6.40 -10.63
CA TYR A 108 3.26 6.25 -9.95
C TYR A 108 4.45 6.16 -10.93
N GLN A 109 4.27 5.48 -12.06
CA GLN A 109 5.34 5.11 -13.00
C GLN A 109 5.27 5.84 -14.35
N GLY A 110 4.26 6.69 -14.58
CA GLY A 110 4.06 7.41 -15.84
C GLY A 110 4.97 8.63 -16.03
N GLU A 111 5.13 9.06 -17.28
CA GLU A 111 5.78 10.35 -17.59
C GLU A 111 4.96 11.51 -17.02
N GLY A 112 5.58 12.37 -16.22
CA GLY A 112 4.88 13.43 -15.48
C GLY A 112 4.10 12.95 -14.24
N ALA A 113 4.32 11.69 -13.82
CA ALA A 113 3.73 11.16 -12.58
C ALA A 113 4.04 12.04 -11.37
N ALA A 114 3.06 12.13 -10.47
CA ALA A 114 3.24 12.81 -9.20
C ALA A 114 4.32 12.10 -8.38
N LYS A 115 5.10 12.90 -7.66
CA LYS A 115 6.19 12.40 -6.81
C LYS A 115 5.64 12.12 -5.41
N TYR A 116 5.73 10.87 -4.98
CA TYR A 116 5.29 10.41 -3.67
C TYR A 116 6.48 9.92 -2.85
N SER A 117 6.37 10.12 -1.54
CA SER A 117 7.36 9.64 -0.57
C SER A 117 6.63 8.82 0.49
N PHE A 118 7.17 7.66 0.82
CA PHE A 118 6.58 6.74 1.79
C PHE A 118 7.64 5.78 2.34
N GLU A 119 7.34 5.21 3.49
CA GLU A 119 8.12 4.16 4.12
C GLU A 119 7.27 2.90 4.25
N VAL A 120 7.88 1.74 4.08
CA VAL A 120 7.25 0.43 4.32
C VAL A 120 8.10 -0.33 5.32
N SER A 121 7.46 -0.87 6.36
CA SER A 121 8.10 -1.76 7.32
C SER A 121 7.30 -3.06 7.46
N GLN A 122 8.02 -4.17 7.57
CA GLN A 122 7.44 -5.48 7.88
C GLN A 122 8.31 -6.16 8.93
N GLU A 123 7.69 -6.45 10.06
CA GLU A 123 8.31 -7.20 11.13
C GLU A 123 8.51 -8.66 10.74
N PRO A 124 9.52 -9.35 11.30
CA PRO A 124 9.71 -10.78 11.09
C PRO A 124 8.47 -11.55 11.54
N LEU A 125 8.07 -12.57 10.79
CA LEU A 125 7.06 -13.52 11.23
C LEU A 125 7.62 -14.30 12.43
N ILE A 126 7.24 -13.93 13.64
CA ILE A 126 7.53 -14.71 14.85
C ILE A 126 6.48 -15.82 14.90
N ASN A 127 6.91 -17.05 14.62
CA ASN A 127 6.11 -18.26 14.87
C ASN A 127 6.15 -18.63 16.35
#